data_AF-M1A2A6-F1
#
_entry.id   AF-M1A2A6-F1
#
_cell.length_a   1.000
_cell.length_b   1.000
_cell.length_c   1.000
_cell.angle_alpha   90.00
_cell.angle_beta   90.00
_cell.angle_gamma   90.00
#
_symmetry.space_group_name_H-M   'P 1'
#
loop_
_entity.id
_entity.type
_entity.pdbx_description
1 polymer ?
#
loop_
_entity_poly.entity_id
_entity_poly.type
_entity_poly.pdbx_seq_one_letter_code
_entity_poly.pdbx_strand_id
1 'polypeptide(L)'
;MQHSGGPYGENLAAGFPQLNAAGAVKMWVDEKQWYNYNSNTCQAGKVCGHYTQVVWRNSVRLGCARVRCNNGWYFITCNYDPPGNWNGQRPYGDLEEQPDFDSKLELPTDHE
;
A
#
# COMPACT_ATOMS: atom_id res chain seq x y z
N MET A 1 17.05 6.67 -4.08
CA MET A 1 16.11 6.18 -5.12
C MET A 1 15.34 7.38 -5.62
N GLN A 2 15.05 7.45 -6.91
CA GLN A 2 14.36 8.59 -7.54
C GLN A 2 13.11 8.07 -8.22
N HIS A 3 11.96 8.68 -7.93
CA HIS A 3 10.71 8.34 -8.60
C HIS A 3 10.73 8.80 -10.07
N SER A 4 10.03 8.06 -10.93
CA SER A 4 9.95 8.35 -12.36
C SER A 4 9.23 9.67 -12.69
N GLY A 5 8.33 10.13 -11.82
CA GLY A 5 7.47 11.29 -12.09
C GLY A 5 6.39 11.04 -13.15
N GLY A 6 6.17 9.77 -13.52
CA GLY A 6 5.12 9.38 -14.45
C GLY A 6 3.70 9.51 -13.88
N PRO A 7 2.66 9.20 -14.68
CA PRO A 7 1.26 9.37 -14.28
C PRO A 7 0.73 8.29 -13.32
N TYR A 8 1.55 7.30 -12.97
CA TYR A 8 1.16 6.16 -12.14
C TYR A 8 1.67 6.32 -10.71
N GLY A 9 1.03 5.65 -9.76
CA GLY A 9 1.61 5.42 -8.45
C GLY A 9 2.88 4.58 -8.59
N GLU A 10 3.81 4.67 -7.64
CA GLU A 10 5.10 3.97 -7.77
C GLU A 10 5.68 3.60 -6.41
N ASN A 11 6.07 2.33 -6.27
CA ASN A 11 6.91 1.87 -5.18
C ASN A 11 8.24 1.35 -5.70
N LEU A 12 9.32 1.73 -5.03
CA LEU A 12 10.69 1.35 -5.37
C LEU A 12 11.30 0.55 -4.22
N ALA A 13 12.10 -0.46 -4.56
CA ALA A 13 12.89 -1.21 -3.60
C ALA A 13 14.26 -1.56 -4.21
N ALA A 14 15.27 -1.59 -3.35
CA ALA A 14 16.60 -2.06 -3.72
C ALA A 14 17.15 -2.97 -2.62
N GLY A 15 17.89 -4.02 -2.99
CA GLY A 15 18.46 -4.96 -2.03
C GLY A 15 19.63 -5.77 -2.58
N PHE A 16 20.47 -6.25 -1.67
CA PHE A 16 21.65 -7.09 -1.93
C PHE A 16 21.78 -8.15 -0.81
N PRO A 17 22.27 -9.37 -1.09
CA PRO A 17 22.69 -9.90 -2.39
C PRO A 17 21.52 -10.40 -3.24
N GLN A 18 20.31 -10.45 -2.69
CA GLN A 18 19.11 -10.93 -3.35
C GLN A 18 17.92 -10.06 -2.94
N LEU A 19 17.06 -9.76 -3.91
CA LEU A 19 15.73 -9.22 -3.66
C LEU A 19 14.80 -9.78 -4.73
N ASN A 20 13.71 -10.43 -4.30
CA ASN A 20 12.65 -10.90 -5.17
C ASN A 20 11.39 -10.04 -4.95
N ALA A 21 10.38 -10.24 -5.80
CA ALA A 21 9.14 -9.45 -5.74
C ALA A 21 8.45 -9.55 -4.37
N ALA A 22 8.34 -10.75 -3.80
CA ALA A 22 7.75 -10.95 -2.48
C ALA A 22 8.52 -10.21 -1.37
N GLY A 23 9.85 -10.20 -1.43
CA GLY A 23 10.69 -9.44 -0.50
C GLY A 23 10.46 -7.94 -0.59
N ALA A 24 10.37 -7.38 -1.81
CA ALA A 24 10.07 -5.96 -1.99
C ALA A 24 8.68 -5.59 -1.46
N VAL A 25 7.65 -6.38 -1.79
CA VAL A 25 6.29 -6.17 -1.27
C VAL A 25 6.27 -6.28 0.25
N LYS A 26 7.02 -7.24 0.84
CA LYS A 26 7.14 -7.35 2.29
C LYS A 26 7.74 -6.08 2.91
N MET A 27 8.82 -5.55 2.35
CA MET A 27 9.43 -4.30 2.84
C MET A 27 8.43 -3.15 2.83
N TRP A 28 7.64 -3.02 1.76
CA TRP A 28 6.61 -1.99 1.65
C TRP A 28 5.47 -2.22 2.66
N VAL A 29 4.97 -3.45 2.80
CA VAL A 29 3.87 -3.78 3.73
C VAL A 29 4.30 -3.69 5.19
N ASP A 30 5.56 -3.97 5.53
CA ASP A 30 6.09 -3.86 6.88
C ASP A 30 6.01 -2.41 7.42
N GLU A 31 5.88 -1.41 6.55
CA GLU A 31 5.61 -0.02 6.95
C GLU A 31 4.26 0.16 7.66
N LYS A 32 3.33 -0.80 7.53
CA LYS A 32 2.05 -0.83 8.25
C LYS A 32 2.19 -0.52 9.74
N GLN A 33 3.25 -1.03 10.35
CA GLN A 33 3.50 -0.85 11.79
C GLN A 33 3.67 0.63 12.20
N TRP A 34 4.00 1.50 11.24
CA TRP A 34 4.21 2.93 11.45
C TRP A 34 3.00 3.78 11.04
N TYR A 35 1.99 3.18 10.41
CA TYR A 35 0.84 3.89 9.89
C TYR A 35 -0.37 3.75 10.82
N ASN A 36 -0.91 4.87 11.27
CA ASN A 36 -2.15 4.93 12.04
C ASN A 36 -3.32 5.28 11.10
N TYR A 37 -4.23 4.33 10.93
CA TYR A 37 -5.38 4.48 10.05
C TYR A 37 -6.42 5.48 10.56
N ASN A 38 -6.67 5.51 11.88
CA ASN A 38 -7.70 6.37 12.48
C ASN A 38 -7.35 7.84 12.26
N SER A 39 -6.08 8.21 12.55
CA SER A 39 -5.58 9.57 12.34
C SER A 39 -5.12 9.85 10.91
N ASN A 40 -5.04 8.84 10.04
CA ASN A 40 -4.43 8.94 8.71
C ASN A 40 -3.02 9.56 8.75
N THR A 41 -2.19 9.10 9.70
CA THR A 41 -0.84 9.64 9.90
C THR A 41 0.22 8.55 9.90
N CYS A 42 1.41 8.92 9.42
CA CYS A 42 2.62 8.12 9.57
C CYS A 42 3.38 8.59 10.80
N GLN A 43 3.96 7.66 11.56
CA GLN A 43 4.82 7.98 12.69
C GLN A 43 5.96 8.91 12.26
N ALA A 44 6.28 9.91 13.10
CA ALA A 44 7.35 10.87 12.84
C ALA A 44 8.69 10.17 12.56
N GLY A 45 9.35 10.57 11.46
CA GLY A 45 10.62 10.00 11.01
C GLY A 45 10.51 8.60 10.37
N LYS A 46 9.30 8.09 10.13
CA LYS A 46 9.05 6.83 9.43
C LYS A 46 8.53 7.08 8.01
N VAL A 47 8.51 6.01 7.21
CA VAL A 47 7.91 5.99 5.88
C VAL A 47 6.73 5.03 5.92
N CYS A 48 5.61 5.46 5.33
CA CYS A 48 4.38 4.67 5.22
C CYS A 48 3.80 4.67 3.80
N GLY A 49 4.37 5.49 2.90
CA GLY A 49 3.83 5.72 1.56
C GLY A 49 3.83 4.47 0.70
N HIS A 50 4.76 3.54 0.93
CA HIS A 50 4.78 2.31 0.16
C HIS A 50 3.66 1.38 0.62
N TYR A 51 3.46 1.24 1.94
CA TYR A 51 2.33 0.47 2.47
C TYR A 51 1.00 1.03 1.98
N THR A 52 0.77 2.33 2.11
CA THR A 52 -0.51 2.94 1.70
C THR A 52 -0.76 2.79 0.21
N GLN A 53 0.28 2.82 -0.63
CA GLN A 53 0.13 2.55 -2.06
C GLN A 53 -0.17 1.07 -2.37
N VAL A 54 0.48 0.11 -1.68
CA VAL A 54 0.21 -1.33 -1.89
C VAL A 54 -1.25 -1.65 -1.63
N VAL A 55 -1.83 -1.01 -0.61
CA VAL A 55 -3.16 -1.32 -0.11
C VAL A 55 -4.22 -0.31 -0.55
N TRP A 56 -3.89 0.54 -1.53
CA TRP A 56 -4.77 1.59 -2.02
C TRP A 56 -5.96 0.99 -2.78
N ARG A 57 -7.16 1.11 -2.23
CA ARG A 57 -8.41 0.51 -2.71
C ARG A 57 -8.67 0.79 -4.19
N ASN A 58 -8.36 2.01 -4.63
CA ASN A 58 -8.66 2.46 -6.00
C ASN A 58 -7.55 2.11 -6.99
N SER A 59 -6.40 1.57 -6.58
CA SER A 59 -5.34 1.13 -7.48
C SER A 59 -5.63 -0.30 -7.94
N VAL A 60 -6.35 -0.43 -9.06
CA VAL A 60 -6.88 -1.72 -9.56
C VAL A 60 -6.00 -2.41 -10.60
N ARG A 61 -4.97 -1.72 -11.09
CA ARG A 61 -3.98 -2.24 -12.04
C ARG A 61 -2.59 -2.11 -11.44
N LEU A 62 -1.76 -3.13 -11.66
CA LEU A 62 -0.40 -3.23 -11.14
C LEU A 62 0.53 -3.81 -12.21
N GLY A 63 1.69 -3.19 -12.39
CA GLY A 63 2.78 -3.71 -13.22
C GLY A 63 4.11 -3.56 -12.49
N CYS A 64 4.97 -4.58 -12.52
CA CYS A 64 6.25 -4.55 -11.82
C CYS A 64 7.40 -5.02 -12.70
N ALA A 65 8.60 -4.53 -12.39
CA ALA A 65 9.84 -4.94 -13.03
C ALA A 65 10.93 -5.18 -11.99
N ARG A 66 11.84 -6.11 -12.28
CA ARG A 66 13.06 -6.37 -11.49
C ARG A 66 14.27 -6.40 -12.41
N VAL A 67 15.33 -5.72 -11.99
CA VAL A 67 16.63 -5.72 -12.69
C VAL A 67 17.77 -5.99 -11.70
N ARG A 68 18.82 -6.66 -12.16
CA ARG A 68 20.10 -6.74 -11.45
C ARG A 68 21.03 -5.66 -12.00
N CYS A 69 21.46 -4.76 -11.15
CA CYS A 69 22.39 -3.69 -11.47
C CYS A 69 23.84 -4.21 -11.58
N ASN A 70 24.70 -3.48 -12.28
CA ASN A 70 26.11 -3.88 -12.47
C ASN A 70 26.91 -4.00 -11.16
N ASN A 71 26.49 -3.28 -10.12
CA ASN A 71 27.07 -3.35 -8.78
C ASN A 71 26.56 -4.55 -7.95
N GLY A 72 25.80 -5.47 -8.56
CA GLY A 72 25.27 -6.68 -7.94
C GLY A 72 23.97 -6.49 -7.15
N TRP A 73 23.51 -5.26 -6.94
CA TRP A 73 22.22 -4.97 -6.29
C TRP A 73 21.05 -5.35 -7.21
N TYR A 74 19.92 -5.67 -6.61
CA TYR A 74 18.64 -5.79 -7.30
C TYR A 74 17.82 -4.53 -7.07
N PHE A 75 17.17 -4.06 -8.14
CA PHE A 75 16.21 -2.97 -8.10
C PHE A 75 14.85 -3.49 -8.57
N ILE A 76 13.80 -3.16 -7.82
CA ILE A 76 12.41 -3.52 -8.11
C ILE A 76 11.57 -2.25 -8.13
N THR A 77 10.74 -2.12 -9.15
CA THR A 77 9.71 -1.09 -9.23
C THR A 77 8.35 -1.73 -9.47
N CYS A 78 7.30 -1.16 -8.88
CA CYS A 78 5.92 -1.47 -9.18
C CYS A 78 5.14 -0.17 -9.41
N ASN A 79 4.41 -0.11 -10.52
CA ASN A 79 3.52 0.99 -10.87
C ASN A 79 2.05 0.62 -10.65
N TYR A 80 1.29 1.56 -10.10
CA TYR A 80 -0.09 1.39 -9.65
C TYR A 80 -1.00 2.32 -10.42
N ASP A 81 -2.15 1.82 -10.87
CA ASP A 81 -3.11 2.63 -11.60
C ASP A 81 -4.58 2.30 -11.21
N PRO A 82 -5.41 3.32 -10.96
CA PRO A 82 -5.08 4.72 -10.69
C PRO A 82 -4.02 4.92 -9.57
N PRO A 83 -3.26 6.05 -9.58
CA PRO A 83 -2.30 6.34 -8.52
C PRO A 83 -2.98 6.49 -7.16
N GLY A 84 -2.31 6.02 -6.11
CA GLY A 84 -2.73 6.19 -4.72
C GLY A 84 -2.07 7.37 -4.02
N ASN A 85 -2.12 7.35 -2.69
CA ASN A 85 -1.48 8.33 -1.80
C ASN A 85 -1.93 9.78 -2.01
N TRP A 86 -3.21 9.99 -2.31
CA TRP A 86 -3.79 11.32 -2.37
C TRP A 86 -3.87 11.96 -0.99
N ASN A 87 -3.41 13.21 -0.88
CA ASN A 87 -3.42 13.96 0.38
C ASN A 87 -4.83 14.03 0.98
N GLY A 88 -4.94 13.67 2.25
CA GLY A 88 -6.20 13.67 3.00
C GLY A 88 -7.06 12.43 2.81
N GLN A 89 -6.76 11.55 1.84
CA GLN A 89 -7.49 10.30 1.63
C GLN A 89 -6.85 9.13 2.37
N ARG A 90 -7.68 8.16 2.77
CA ARG A 90 -7.24 6.90 3.39
C ARG A 90 -7.11 5.79 2.34
N PRO A 91 -6.18 4.83 2.54
CA PRO A 91 -5.94 3.79 1.53
C PRO A 91 -7.10 2.79 1.38
N TYR A 92 -7.94 2.61 2.39
CA TYR A 92 -9.04 1.61 2.38
C TYR A 92 -10.44 2.21 2.13
N GLY A 93 -10.54 3.53 1.95
CA GLY A 93 -11.79 4.29 2.08
C GLY A 93 -11.91 4.96 3.45
N ASP A 94 -12.94 5.76 3.65
CA ASP A 94 -13.19 6.39 4.95
C ASP A 94 -13.98 5.47 5.88
N LEU A 95 -13.75 5.61 7.19
CA LEU A 95 -14.46 4.85 8.22
C LEU A 95 -15.98 5.03 8.15
N GLU A 96 -16.45 6.16 7.61
CA GLU A 96 -17.86 6.51 7.46
C GLU A 96 -18.52 5.76 6.28
N GLU A 97 -17.73 5.33 5.29
CA GLU A 97 -18.21 4.55 4.13
C GLU A 97 -18.13 3.03 4.33
N GLN A 98 -17.62 2.56 5.46
CA GLN A 98 -17.65 1.16 5.86
C GLN A 98 -18.93 0.94 6.68
N PRO A 99 -20.09 0.59 6.06
CA PRO A 99 -21.26 0.21 6.84
C PRO A 99 -20.85 -0.95 7.74
N ASP A 100 -21.08 -0.75 9.02
CA ASP A 100 -20.71 -1.63 10.11
C ASP A 100 -20.94 -3.09 9.73
N PHE A 101 -19.85 -3.84 9.49
CA PHE A 101 -19.93 -5.25 9.11
C PHE A 101 -20.55 -6.10 10.24
N ASP A 102 -20.75 -5.49 11.41
CA ASP A 102 -21.40 -6.04 12.60
C ASP A 102 -22.96 -5.91 12.58
N SER A 103 -23.53 -5.08 11.71
CA SER A 103 -24.99 -4.85 11.66
C SER A 103 -25.80 -5.98 10.99
N LYS A 104 -25.15 -7.05 10.51
CA LYS A 104 -25.82 -8.20 9.87
C LYS A 104 -25.97 -9.43 10.77
N LEU A 105 -25.72 -9.29 12.08
CA LEU A 105 -25.93 -10.37 13.06
C LEU A 105 -27.12 -10.10 14.00
N GLU A 106 -28.09 -9.27 13.61
CA GLU A 106 -29.39 -9.31 14.28
C GLU A 106 -30.17 -10.53 13.76
N LEU A 107 -30.17 -11.58 14.58
CA LEU A 107 -31.05 -12.74 14.44
C LEU A 107 -32.51 -12.24 14.33
N PRO A 108 -33.33 -12.78 13.40
CA PRO A 108 -34.75 -12.47 13.40
C PRO A 108 -35.35 -12.88 14.75
N THR A 109 -35.90 -11.92 15.48
CA THR A 109 -36.85 -12.21 16.55
C THR A 109 -38.17 -12.58 15.87
N ASP A 110 -38.41 -13.89 15.72
CA ASP A 110 -39.72 -14.39 15.33
C ASP A 110 -40.72 -14.13 16.46
N HIS A 111 -41.44 -13.03 16.33
CA HIS A 111 -42.72 -12.78 16.99
C HIS A 111 -43.83 -12.97 15.95
N GLU A 112 -44.40 -14.17 15.90
CA GLU A 112 -45.84 -14.51 15.98
C GLU A 112 -46.05 -16.03 15.82
#